data_AF-A0A6M3HYH2-F1
#
_entry.id   AF-A0A6M3HYH2-F1
#
_cell.length_a   1.000
_cell.length_b   1.000
_cell.length_c   1.000
_cell.angle_alpha   90.00
_cell.angle_beta   90.00
_cell.angle_gamma   90.00
#
_symmetry.space_group_name_H-M   'P 1'
#
loop_
_entity.id
_entity.type
_entity.pdbx_description
1 polymer ?
#
loop_
_entity_poly.entity_id
_entity_poly.type
_entity_poly.pdbx_seq_one_letter_code
_entity_poly.pdbx_strand_id
1 'polypeptide(L)'
;MKKNSLVAYTDGACKGNPGIGGWGAILSYGDITKEIYGAEFNTTNNRMELLAAIETLKTLKRKCQISIFTDSKYLQNGINQWLTNWKANGWKTSGRKEVKNKDLWQELDQLTRTHEVSWHWVKGHSGNQGNEKADQLANKAILELIEKSHEKS
;
A
#
# COMPACT_ATOMS: atom_id res chain seq x y z
N MET A 1 -9.23 19.08 16.63
CA MET A 1 -8.75 17.87 15.94
C MET A 1 -8.23 16.89 16.99
N LYS A 2 -8.65 15.62 16.97
CA LYS A 2 -8.28 14.65 18.02
C LYS A 2 -6.76 14.46 18.04
N LYS A 3 -6.13 14.77 19.17
CA LYS A 3 -4.67 14.91 19.36
C LYS A 3 -3.86 13.60 19.25
N ASN A 4 -4.46 12.48 18.84
CA ASN A 4 -3.87 11.12 18.93
C ASN A 4 -4.40 10.13 17.87
N SER A 5 -4.78 10.56 16.66
CA SER A 5 -5.17 9.62 15.60
C SER A 5 -3.96 9.15 14.80
N LEU A 6 -3.78 7.83 14.66
CA LEU A 6 -2.78 7.24 13.78
C LEU A 6 -3.22 7.39 12.32
N VAL A 7 -2.41 8.09 11.53
CA VAL A 7 -2.65 8.34 10.11
C VAL A 7 -1.49 7.77 9.31
N ALA A 8 -1.77 7.21 8.14
CA ALA A 8 -0.74 6.83 7.19
C ALA A 8 -1.11 7.28 5.78
N TYR A 9 -0.10 7.65 5.00
CA TYR A 9 -0.20 7.87 3.56
C TYR A 9 0.63 6.80 2.85
N THR A 10 0.08 6.21 1.80
CA THR A 10 0.69 5.07 1.11
C THR A 10 0.62 5.27 -0.39
N ASP A 11 1.73 4.99 -1.09
CA ASP A 11 1.82 5.08 -2.54
C ASP A 11 2.72 3.97 -3.12
N GLY A 12 2.51 3.65 -4.39
CA GLY A 12 3.25 2.64 -5.14
C GLY A 12 3.56 3.12 -6.55
N ALA A 13 4.83 2.98 -6.95
CA ALA A 13 5.34 3.37 -8.25
C ALA A 13 5.99 2.19 -8.97
N CYS A 14 5.91 2.14 -10.30
CA CYS A 14 6.55 1.10 -11.09
C CYS A 14 7.11 1.68 -12.41
N LYS A 15 8.40 1.42 -12.68
CA LYS A 15 9.06 1.75 -13.94
C LYS A 15 8.93 0.56 -14.89
N GLY A 16 7.90 0.63 -15.74
CA GLY A 16 7.42 -0.50 -16.56
C GLY A 16 6.37 -1.32 -15.81
N ASN A 17 5.44 -1.97 -16.52
CA ASN A 17 4.34 -2.72 -15.90
C ASN A 17 4.06 -4.03 -16.66
N PRO A 18 4.70 -5.16 -16.28
CA PRO A 18 5.57 -5.32 -15.12
C PRO A 18 6.97 -4.71 -15.31
N GLY A 19 7.65 -4.41 -14.20
CA GLY A 19 8.99 -3.81 -14.17
C GLY A 19 9.51 -3.61 -12.75
N ILE A 20 10.55 -2.79 -12.60
CA ILE A 20 11.07 -2.44 -11.28
C ILE A 20 10.11 -1.48 -10.59
N GLY A 21 9.63 -1.85 -9.41
CA GLY A 21 8.68 -1.05 -8.65
C GLY A 21 9.12 -0.84 -7.22
N GLY A 22 8.55 0.20 -6.62
CA GLY A 22 8.76 0.57 -5.24
C GLY A 22 7.46 1.00 -4.60
N TRP A 23 7.40 0.86 -3.29
CA TRP A 23 6.30 1.29 -2.47
C TRP A 23 6.83 2.15 -1.33
N GLY A 24 6.01 3.09 -0.87
CA GLY A 24 6.36 4.03 0.18
C GLY A 24 5.18 4.31 1.08
N ALA A 25 5.45 4.50 2.37
CA ALA A 25 4.46 4.98 3.30
C ALA A 25 5.05 5.86 4.39
N ILE A 26 4.27 6.86 4.81
CA ILE A 26 4.56 7.70 5.96
C ILE A 26 3.43 7.56 6.97
N LEU A 27 3.78 7.13 8.18
CA LEU A 27 2.88 7.02 9.32
C LEU A 27 3.09 8.21 10.25
N SER A 28 2.04 8.68 10.88
CA SER A 28 2.06 9.81 11.82
C SER A 28 1.15 9.53 13.02
N TYR A 29 1.66 9.70 14.23
CA TYR A 29 0.92 9.60 15.48
C TYR A 29 1.38 10.69 16.46
N GLY A 30 0.54 11.72 16.66
CA GLY A 30 0.98 12.93 17.38
C GLY A 30 2.13 13.59 16.63
N ASP A 31 3.23 13.83 17.32
CA ASP A 31 4.45 14.45 16.76
C ASP A 31 5.44 13.42 16.19
N ILE A 32 5.13 12.11 16.31
CA ILE A 32 6.00 11.04 15.84
C ILE A 32 5.63 10.67 14.42
N THR A 33 6.60 10.76 13.50
CA THR A 33 6.49 10.27 12.14
C THR A 33 7.39 9.06 11.92
N LYS A 34 6.97 8.17 11.03
CA LYS A 34 7.76 7.02 10.62
C LYS A 34 7.62 6.83 9.11
N GLU A 35 8.75 6.79 8.42
CA GLU A 35 8.83 6.51 6.99
C GLU A 35 9.23 5.05 6.78
N ILE A 36 8.55 4.36 5.87
CA ILE A 36 8.87 2.99 5.45
C ILE A 36 8.76 2.90 3.93
N TYR A 37 9.61 2.08 3.32
CA TYR A 37 9.64 1.89 1.88
C TYR A 37 10.36 0.61 1.50
N GLY A 38 10.07 0.10 0.31
CA GLY A 38 10.68 -1.11 -0.24
C GLY A 38 10.49 -1.19 -1.75
N ALA A 39 11.25 -2.07 -2.41
CA ALA A 39 11.23 -2.20 -3.86
C ALA A 39 11.44 -3.65 -4.32
N GLU A 40 10.97 -3.94 -5.54
CA GLU A 40 11.06 -5.25 -6.20
C GLU A 40 11.44 -5.06 -7.68
N PHE A 41 12.32 -5.91 -8.23
CA PHE A 41 12.77 -5.81 -9.63
C PHE A 41 11.70 -6.15 -10.67
N ASN A 42 10.76 -7.02 -10.34
CA ASN A 42 9.75 -7.51 -11.26
C ASN A 42 8.38 -7.56 -10.59
N THR A 43 7.69 -6.43 -10.64
CA THR A 43 6.41 -6.22 -9.97
C THR A 43 5.49 -5.36 -10.85
N THR A 44 4.35 -4.95 -10.31
CA THR A 44 3.39 -4.06 -11.00
C THR A 44 2.99 -2.92 -10.09
N ASN A 45 2.45 -1.82 -10.65
CA ASN A 45 1.97 -0.68 -9.85
C ASN A 45 0.96 -1.13 -8.78
N ASN A 46 -0.04 -1.91 -9.18
CA ASN A 46 -1.08 -2.41 -8.28
C ASN A 46 -0.53 -3.29 -7.15
N ARG A 47 0.57 -4.02 -7.38
CA ARG A 47 1.23 -4.80 -6.31
C ARG A 47 1.93 -3.88 -5.34
N MET A 48 2.64 -2.87 -5.83
CA MET A 48 3.33 -1.89 -4.99
C MET A 48 2.34 -1.08 -4.14
N GLU A 49 1.23 -0.63 -4.72
CA GLU A 49 0.15 0.06 -3.98
C GLU A 49 -0.41 -0.81 -2.85
N LEU A 50 -0.66 -2.11 -3.11
CA LEU A 50 -1.13 -3.04 -2.08
C LEU A 50 -0.06 -3.28 -1.00
N LEU A 51 1.20 -3.49 -1.40
CA LEU A 51 2.30 -3.71 -0.47
C LEU A 51 2.54 -2.50 0.44
N ALA A 52 2.41 -1.27 -0.08
CA ALA A 52 2.49 -0.06 0.72
C ALA A 52 1.51 -0.10 1.91
N ALA A 53 0.25 -0.49 1.65
CA ALA A 53 -0.77 -0.59 2.69
C ALA A 53 -0.54 -1.79 3.63
N ILE A 54 -0.14 -2.94 3.10
CA ILE A 54 0.15 -4.16 3.88
C ILE A 54 1.31 -3.91 4.86
N GLU A 55 2.43 -3.40 4.36
CA GLU A 55 3.62 -3.16 5.17
C GLU A 55 3.36 -2.07 6.21
N THR A 56 2.58 -1.03 5.87
CA THR A 56 2.07 -0.05 6.83
C THR A 56 1.37 -0.73 8.01
N LEU A 57 0.42 -1.63 7.75
CA LEU A 57 -0.31 -2.33 8.80
C LEU A 57 0.60 -3.30 9.59
N LYS A 58 1.53 -4.00 8.94
CA LYS A 58 2.50 -4.88 9.61
C LYS A 58 3.42 -4.16 10.60
N THR A 59 3.68 -2.87 10.40
CA THR A 59 4.47 -2.11 11.39
C THR A 59 3.78 -1.93 12.74
N LEU A 60 2.47 -2.14 12.81
CA LEU A 60 1.67 -1.94 14.01
C LEU A 60 1.76 -3.17 14.91
N LYS A 61 2.49 -3.04 16.02
CA LYS A 61 2.75 -4.14 16.98
C LYS A 61 1.53 -4.57 17.81
N ARG A 62 0.41 -3.85 17.72
CA ARG A 62 -0.83 -4.11 18.46
C ARG A 62 -2.03 -3.67 17.64
N LYS A 63 -3.23 -4.13 18.03
CA LYS A 63 -4.49 -3.64 17.45
C LYS A 63 -4.56 -2.11 17.60
N CYS A 64 -4.81 -1.43 16.48
CA CYS A 64 -4.83 0.02 16.36
C CYS A 64 -6.00 0.45 15.47
N GLN A 65 -6.52 1.65 15.71
CA GLN A 65 -7.34 2.38 14.75
C GLN A 65 -6.42 3.24 13.88
N ILE A 66 -6.49 3.07 12.56
CA ILE A 66 -5.62 3.77 11.60
C ILE A 66 -6.44 4.33 10.43
N SER A 67 -6.14 5.55 10.01
CA SER A 67 -6.65 6.14 8.78
C SER A 67 -5.59 6.05 7.70
N ILE A 68 -5.84 5.26 6.64
CA ILE A 68 -4.92 5.11 5.51
C ILE A 68 -5.44 5.96 4.35
N PHE A 69 -4.58 6.85 3.86
CA PHE A 69 -4.80 7.68 2.69
C PHE A 69 -4.01 7.11 1.51
N THR A 70 -4.69 6.90 0.39
CA THR A 70 -4.08 6.42 -0.86
C THR A 70 -4.79 7.04 -2.06
N ASP A 71 -4.10 7.21 -3.18
CA ASP A 71 -4.70 7.56 -4.46
C ASP A 71 -4.97 6.34 -5.36
N SER A 72 -4.60 5.13 -4.90
CA SER A 72 -4.86 3.88 -5.60
C SER A 72 -6.35 3.62 -5.74
N LYS A 73 -6.84 3.79 -6.97
CA LYS A 73 -8.19 3.35 -7.36
C LYS A 73 -8.33 1.83 -7.28
N TYR A 74 -7.25 1.09 -7.51
CA TYR A 74 -7.27 -0.37 -7.44
C TYR A 74 -7.54 -0.85 -6.01
N LEU A 75 -6.83 -0.27 -5.04
CA LEU A 75 -7.02 -0.56 -3.62
C LEU A 75 -8.41 -0.09 -3.16
N GLN A 76 -8.81 1.15 -3.49
CA GLN A 76 -10.12 1.69 -3.12
C GLN A 76 -11.27 0.81 -3.64
N ASN A 77 -11.26 0.46 -4.92
CA ASN A 77 -12.31 -0.38 -5.51
C ASN A 77 -12.27 -1.80 -4.94
N GLY A 78 -11.08 -2.35 -4.72
CA GLY A 78 -10.96 -3.69 -4.16
C GLY A 78 -11.55 -3.79 -2.76
N ILE A 79 -11.27 -2.83 -1.89
CA ILE A 79 -11.82 -2.82 -0.53
C ILE A 79 -13.33 -2.56 -0.52
N ASN A 80 -13.80 -1.60 -1.31
CA ASN A 80 -15.20 -1.20 -1.25
C ASN A 80 -16.15 -2.14 -2.00
N GLN A 81 -15.70 -2.79 -3.08
CA GLN A 81 -16.58 -3.50 -4.01
C GLN A 81 -16.24 -4.99 -4.18
N TRP A 82 -14.96 -5.34 -4.16
CA TRP A 82 -14.54 -6.66 -4.63
C TRP A 82 -14.24 -7.64 -3.49
N LEU A 83 -13.63 -7.18 -2.40
CA LEU A 83 -13.13 -8.02 -1.33
C LEU A 83 -14.21 -8.93 -0.73
N THR A 84 -15.38 -8.37 -0.45
CA THR A 84 -16.54 -9.12 0.08
C THR A 84 -16.96 -10.24 -0.89
N ASN A 85 -17.06 -9.93 -2.18
CA ASN A 85 -17.46 -10.89 -3.21
C ASN A 85 -16.39 -11.95 -3.46
N TRP A 86 -15.11 -11.58 -3.48
CA TRP A 86 -14.01 -12.53 -3.62
C TRP A 86 -13.94 -13.49 -2.45
N LYS A 87 -14.13 -13.02 -1.21
CA LYS A 87 -14.16 -13.89 -0.03
C LYS A 87 -15.31 -14.89 -0.11
N ALA A 88 -16.51 -14.44 -0.48
CA ALA A 88 -17.68 -15.32 -0.64
C ALA A 88 -17.47 -16.36 -1.75
N ASN A 89 -16.79 -15.99 -2.84
CA ASN A 89 -16.55 -16.86 -3.99
C ASN A 89 -15.22 -17.65 -3.93
N GLY A 90 -14.61 -17.79 -2.74
CA GLY A 90 -13.38 -18.56 -2.57
C GLY A 90 -12.17 -18.00 -3.34
N TRP A 91 -12.05 -16.68 -3.41
CA TRP A 91 -11.00 -15.93 -4.09
C TRP A 91 -10.95 -16.14 -5.62
N LYS A 92 -12.13 -16.24 -6.22
CA LYS A 92 -12.33 -16.32 -7.68
C LYS A 92 -13.12 -15.12 -8.19
N THR A 93 -12.79 -14.72 -9.41
CA THR A 93 -13.53 -13.72 -10.19
C THR A 93 -14.83 -14.31 -10.74
N SER A 94 -15.74 -13.46 -11.24
CA SER A 94 -16.98 -13.90 -11.91
C SER A 94 -16.71 -14.85 -13.09
N GLY A 95 -15.59 -14.67 -13.78
CA GLY A 95 -15.10 -15.57 -14.84
C GLY A 95 -14.46 -16.87 -14.35
N ARG A 96 -14.60 -17.22 -13.06
CA ARG A 96 -14.01 -18.41 -12.39
C ARG A 96 -12.49 -18.47 -12.40
N LYS A 97 -11.80 -17.40 -12.80
CA LYS A 97 -10.34 -17.27 -12.72
C LYS A 97 -9.93 -16.81 -11.33
N GLU A 98 -8.70 -17.13 -10.94
CA GLU A 98 -8.13 -16.59 -9.71
C GLU A 98 -8.07 -15.07 -9.72
N VAL A 99 -8.28 -14.47 -8.56
CA VAL A 99 -8.16 -13.03 -8.36
C VAL A 99 -6.70 -12.62 -8.56
N LYS A 100 -6.47 -11.55 -9.32
CA LYS A 100 -5.12 -10.99 -9.46
C LYS A 100 -4.63 -10.47 -8.11
N ASN A 101 -3.36 -10.72 -7.78
CA ASN A 101 -2.76 -10.34 -6.50
C ASN A 101 -3.50 -10.94 -5.28
N LYS A 102 -4.07 -12.15 -5.44
CA LYS A 102 -4.80 -12.86 -4.39
C LYS A 102 -3.97 -13.02 -3.12
N ASP A 103 -2.67 -13.29 -3.26
CA ASP A 103 -1.69 -13.35 -2.18
C ASP A 103 -1.74 -12.09 -1.31
N LEU A 104 -1.59 -10.92 -1.93
CA LEU A 104 -1.57 -9.63 -1.23
C LEU A 104 -2.95 -9.28 -0.66
N TRP A 105 -4.03 -9.56 -1.40
CA TRP A 105 -5.38 -9.29 -0.91
C TRP A 105 -5.76 -10.14 0.30
N GLN A 106 -5.34 -11.41 0.34
CA GLN A 106 -5.56 -12.30 1.48
C GLN A 106 -4.84 -11.78 2.73
N GLU A 107 -3.59 -11.34 2.55
CA GLU A 107 -2.80 -10.75 3.64
C GLU A 107 -3.40 -9.43 4.14
N LEU A 108 -3.83 -8.55 3.22
CA LEU A 108 -4.50 -7.30 3.56
C LEU A 108 -5.83 -7.55 4.31
N ASP A 109 -6.62 -8.54 3.89
CA ASP A 109 -7.86 -8.93 4.59
C ASP A 109 -7.57 -9.44 6.02
N GLN A 110 -6.48 -10.16 6.23
CA GLN A 110 -6.09 -10.61 7.59
C GLN A 110 -5.70 -9.42 8.48
N LEU A 111 -4.92 -8.48 7.95
CA LEU A 111 -4.47 -7.29 8.69
C LEU A 111 -5.64 -6.35 9.01
N THR A 112 -6.56 -6.15 8.07
CA THR A 112 -7.77 -5.32 8.26
C THR A 112 -8.80 -5.95 9.21
N ARG A 113 -8.71 -7.25 9.52
CA ARG A 113 -9.46 -7.86 10.63
C ARG A 113 -8.80 -7.62 11.98
N THR A 114 -7.47 -7.47 12.00
CA THR A 114 -6.70 -7.24 13.23
C THR A 114 -6.77 -5.78 13.66
N HIS A 115 -6.67 -4.85 12.70
CA HIS A 115 -6.71 -3.40 12.93
C HIS A 115 -8.02 -2.80 12.45
N GLU A 116 -8.43 -1.70 13.07
CA GLU A 116 -9.60 -0.94 12.63
C GLU A 116 -9.13 0.10 11.60
N VAL A 117 -9.24 -0.25 10.31
CA VAL A 117 -8.70 0.55 9.21
C VAL A 117 -9.81 1.40 8.56
N SER A 118 -9.61 2.71 8.54
CA SER A 118 -10.43 3.67 7.77
C SER A 118 -9.70 4.03 6.48
N TRP A 119 -10.33 3.77 5.34
CA TRP A 119 -9.74 4.01 4.03
C TRP A 119 -10.20 5.34 3.45
N HIS A 120 -9.26 6.19 3.11
CA HIS A 120 -9.51 7.50 2.53
C HIS A 120 -8.85 7.56 1.15
N TRP A 121 -9.67 7.64 0.12
CA TRP A 121 -9.15 7.87 -1.21
C TRP A 121 -8.88 9.36 -1.41
N VAL A 122 -7.69 9.68 -1.86
CA VAL A 122 -7.30 11.04 -2.25
C VAL A 122 -7.06 11.07 -3.76
N LYS A 123 -7.27 12.24 -4.36
CA LYS A 123 -6.97 12.41 -5.77
C LYS A 123 -5.45 12.55 -5.92
N GLY A 124 -4.83 11.68 -6.71
CA GLY A 124 -3.41 11.82 -7.05
C GLY A 124 -3.10 13.21 -7.59
N HIS A 125 -1.93 13.76 -7.20
CA HIS A 125 -1.43 15.07 -7.60
C HIS A 125 -2.26 16.28 -7.12
N SER A 126 -3.07 16.12 -6.05
CA SER A 126 -3.87 17.22 -5.51
C SER A 126 -3.13 18.10 -4.48
N GLY A 127 -1.80 18.09 -4.44
CA GLY A 127 -1.02 18.86 -3.46
C GLY A 127 -1.05 18.28 -2.03
N ASN A 128 -1.36 16.98 -1.88
CA ASN A 128 -1.36 16.34 -0.57
C ASN A 128 0.08 15.97 -0.18
N GLN A 129 0.67 16.74 0.72
CA GLN A 129 2.05 16.56 1.20
C GLN A 129 2.33 15.13 1.69
N GLY A 130 1.35 14.46 2.31
CA GLY A 130 1.53 13.08 2.77
C GLY A 130 1.66 12.08 1.61
N ASN A 131 0.84 12.25 0.56
CA ASN A 131 0.91 11.39 -0.63
C ASN A 131 2.17 11.67 -1.45
N GLU A 132 2.53 12.95 -1.63
CA GLU A 132 3.78 13.33 -2.30
C GLU A 132 5.00 12.75 -1.59
N LYS A 133 4.98 12.73 -0.25
CA LYS A 133 6.04 12.10 0.52
C LYS A 133 6.07 10.58 0.33
N ALA A 134 4.91 9.92 0.25
CA ALA A 134 4.83 8.49 -0.02
C ALA A 134 5.35 8.13 -1.43
N ASP A 135 5.00 8.92 -2.45
CA ASP A 135 5.54 8.80 -3.82
C ASP A 135 7.07 8.96 -3.85
N GLN A 136 7.60 9.97 -3.15
CA GLN A 136 9.04 10.17 -3.01
C GLN A 136 9.74 8.96 -2.40
N LEU A 137 9.13 8.36 -1.37
CA LEU A 137 9.65 7.15 -0.72
C LEU A 137 9.62 5.94 -1.66
N ALA A 138 8.56 5.76 -2.44
CA ALA A 138 8.46 4.70 -3.44
C ALA A 138 9.56 4.84 -4.53
N ASN A 139 9.75 6.04 -5.06
CA ASN A 139 10.79 6.33 -6.04
C ASN A 139 12.21 6.17 -5.46
N LYS A 140 12.41 6.61 -4.21
CA LYS A 140 13.67 6.39 -3.48
C LYS A 140 14.00 4.90 -3.37
N ALA A 141 13.02 4.08 -3.03
CA ALA A 141 13.20 2.63 -2.91
C ALA A 141 13.67 2.00 -4.24
N ILE A 142 13.09 2.42 -5.37
CA ILE A 142 13.50 1.97 -6.71
C ILE A 142 14.95 2.34 -6.98
N LEU A 143 15.35 3.58 -6.70
CA LEU A 143 16.71 4.05 -6.94
C LEU A 143 17.73 3.28 -6.11
N GLU A 144 17.48 3.11 -4.80
CA GLU A 144 18.35 2.33 -3.92
C GLU A 144 18.48 0.87 -4.38
N LEU A 145 17.41 0.27 -4.91
CA LEU A 145 17.44 -1.09 -5.42
C LEU A 145 18.31 -1.22 -6.68
N ILE A 146 18.25 -0.23 -7.58
CA ILE A 146 19.08 -0.16 -8.78
C ILE A 146 20.55 0.00 -8.37
N GLU A 147 20.86 0.96 -7.51
CA GLU A 147 22.24 1.22 -7.04
C GLU A 147 22.86 -0.04 -6.41
N LYS A 148 22.15 -0.70 -5.50
CA LYS A 148 22.60 -1.96 -4.86
C LYS A 148 22.81 -3.10 -5.85
N SER A 149 22.16 -3.08 -7.01
CA SER A 149 22.36 -4.09 -8.05
C SER A 149 23.65 -3.87 -8.83
N HIS A 150 24.05 -2.61 -9.02
CA HIS A 150 25.29 -2.25 -9.71
C HIS A 150 26.52 -2.48 -8.82
N GLU A 151 26.41 -2.32 -7.51
CA GLU A 151 27.52 -2.59 -6.56
C GLU A 151 27.84 -4.09 -6.38
N LYS A 152 26.91 -4.98 -6.75
CA LYS A 152 27.06 -6.44 -6.61
C LYS A 152 27.46 -7.15 -7.90
N SER A 153 27.65 -6.40 -8.98
CA SER A 153 27.99 -6.92 -10.31
C SER A 153 29.41 -6.55 -10.72
#